data_AF-A0A4R2NRC9-F1
#
_entry.id   AF-A0A4R2NRC9-F1
#
_cell.length_a   1.000
_cell.length_b   1.000
_cell.length_c   1.000
_cell.angle_alpha   90.00
_cell.angle_beta   90.00
_cell.angle_gamma   90.00
#
_symmetry.space_group_name_H-M   'P 1'
#
loop_
_entity.id
_entity.type
_entity.pdbx_description
1 polymer ?
#
loop_
_entity_poly.entity_id
_entity_poly.type
_entity_poly.pdbx_seq_one_letter_code
_entity_poly.pdbx_strand_id
1 'polypeptide(L)'
;MENLKQHFLRASMLEKIIYINVAVFILDLLVSSFSGLYKTQLSFIDQWFALSSSLDAYITKPWSIVSYGFLHAGFLHILSNCIWLYIFGRLFSEYFTQKQLLNFYLLGTIFGGIFFLIAMNYFPAFSNSSHILVGASAGVSAIIIGTATYIPNYELRIPLINVYIKVWHLAAFFVVMDLISLSGGNGGGHFAHLGGALFGFLYVNQASNKEIELFKNISKWFKRDKKTLKTVYKSNNPKPTRKEANNKSDNQQKIDQILDKIGKSGYDALSKEEKEFLFKQGNPK
;
A
#
# COMPACT_ATOMS: atom_id res chain seq x y z
N MET A 1 -17.27 -25.50 -29.61
CA MET A 1 -16.01 -24.78 -29.24
C MET A 1 -16.01 -23.32 -29.67
N GLU A 2 -16.60 -22.97 -30.83
CA GLU A 2 -16.62 -21.59 -31.37
C GLU A 2 -17.30 -20.57 -30.44
N ASN A 3 -18.38 -20.99 -29.76
CA ASN A 3 -19.10 -20.16 -28.79
C ASN A 3 -18.25 -19.84 -27.54
N LEU A 4 -17.58 -20.83 -26.96
CA LEU A 4 -16.68 -20.66 -25.79
C LEU A 4 -15.50 -19.71 -26.08
N LYS A 5 -14.88 -19.84 -27.25
CA LYS A 5 -13.79 -18.93 -27.67
C LYS A 5 -14.31 -17.50 -27.81
N GLN A 6 -15.48 -17.30 -28.41
CA GLN A 6 -16.08 -15.97 -28.55
C GLN A 6 -16.46 -15.36 -27.19
N HIS A 7 -17.01 -16.16 -26.27
CA HIS A 7 -17.30 -15.73 -24.90
C HIS A 7 -16.03 -15.31 -24.16
N PHE A 8 -14.94 -16.10 -24.23
CA PHE A 8 -13.68 -15.73 -23.60
C PHE A 8 -13.07 -14.45 -24.19
N LEU A 9 -13.15 -14.26 -25.51
CA LEU A 9 -12.61 -13.05 -26.15
C LEU A 9 -13.34 -11.78 -25.70
N ARG A 10 -14.66 -11.87 -25.50
CA ARG A 10 -15.52 -10.77 -25.03
C ARG A 10 -15.51 -10.58 -23.51
N ALA A 11 -14.97 -11.53 -22.76
CA ALA A 11 -14.89 -11.47 -21.30
C ALA A 11 -14.00 -10.31 -20.82
N SER A 12 -14.41 -9.69 -19.72
CA SER A 12 -13.61 -8.76 -18.93
C SER A 12 -12.32 -9.42 -18.45
N MET A 13 -11.32 -8.62 -18.07
CA MET A 13 -10.07 -9.15 -17.54
C MET A 13 -10.32 -9.94 -16.25
N LEU A 14 -11.26 -9.48 -15.41
CA LEU A 14 -11.69 -10.18 -14.21
C LEU A 14 -12.16 -11.60 -14.51
N GLU A 15 -13.09 -11.74 -15.45
CA GLU A 15 -13.63 -13.05 -15.85
C GLU A 15 -12.54 -13.94 -16.42
N LYS A 16 -11.63 -13.39 -17.24
CA LYS A 16 -10.49 -14.14 -17.78
C LYS A 16 -9.59 -14.69 -16.68
N ILE A 17 -9.25 -13.89 -15.67
CA ILE A 17 -8.45 -14.35 -14.53
C ILE A 17 -9.17 -15.47 -13.79
N ILE A 18 -10.48 -15.32 -13.52
CA ILE A 18 -11.28 -16.35 -12.85
C ILE A 18 -11.30 -17.64 -13.68
N TYR A 19 -11.56 -17.56 -14.98
CA TYR A 19 -11.58 -18.73 -15.87
C TYR A 19 -10.24 -19.45 -15.91
N ILE A 20 -9.13 -18.71 -15.94
CA ILE A 20 -7.79 -19.30 -15.92
C ILE A 20 -7.56 -20.06 -14.61
N ASN A 21 -7.88 -19.47 -13.45
CA ASN A 21 -7.74 -20.14 -12.15
C ASN A 21 -8.58 -21.42 -12.07
N VAL A 22 -9.83 -21.36 -12.52
CA VAL A 22 -10.73 -22.52 -12.55
C VAL A 22 -10.23 -23.60 -13.51
N ALA A 23 -9.77 -23.22 -14.70
CA ALA A 23 -9.24 -24.15 -15.68
C ALA A 23 -7.96 -24.85 -15.18
N VAL A 24 -7.04 -24.09 -14.57
CA VAL A 24 -5.81 -24.64 -13.97
C VAL A 24 -6.14 -25.60 -12.84
N PHE A 25 -7.10 -25.26 -11.98
CA PHE A 25 -7.52 -26.15 -10.89
C PHE A 25 -8.17 -27.44 -11.40
N ILE A 26 -9.04 -27.37 -12.41
CA ILE A 26 -9.63 -28.57 -13.03
C ILE A 26 -8.54 -29.44 -13.66
N LEU A 27 -7.59 -28.82 -14.38
CA LEU A 27 -6.47 -29.54 -14.98
C LEU A 27 -5.63 -30.24 -13.91
N ASP A 28 -5.33 -29.56 -12.81
CA ASP A 28 -4.57 -30.12 -11.70
C ASP A 28 -5.32 -31.26 -10.98
N LEU A 29 -6.63 -31.14 -10.77
CA LEU A 29 -7.45 -32.24 -10.25
C LEU A 29 -7.39 -33.49 -11.12
N LEU A 30 -7.46 -33.31 -12.44
CA LEU A 30 -7.36 -34.42 -13.40
C LEU A 30 -5.98 -35.07 -13.34
N VAL A 31 -4.91 -34.28 -13.40
CA VAL A 31 -3.52 -34.80 -13.33
C VAL A 31 -3.24 -35.48 -12.00
N SER A 32 -3.69 -34.89 -10.89
CA SER A 32 -3.52 -35.42 -9.54
C SER A 32 -4.20 -36.78 -9.35
N SER A 33 -5.34 -36.99 -10.01
CA SER A 33 -6.05 -38.28 -9.99
C SER A 33 -5.21 -39.41 -10.60
N PHE A 34 -4.40 -39.11 -11.62
CA PHE A 34 -3.46 -40.08 -12.19
C PHE A 34 -2.19 -40.23 -11.36
N SER A 35 -1.65 -39.14 -10.81
CA SER A 35 -0.42 -39.20 -10.01
C SER A 35 -0.60 -39.98 -8.70
N GLY A 36 -1.80 -39.95 -8.12
CA GLY A 36 -2.17 -40.79 -6.98
C GLY A 36 -2.01 -42.29 -7.23
N LEU A 37 -2.16 -42.76 -8.48
CA LEU A 37 -1.93 -44.16 -8.86
C LEU A 37 -0.46 -44.56 -8.72
N TYR A 38 0.46 -43.60 -8.83
CA TYR A 38 1.90 -43.78 -8.70
C TYR A 38 2.42 -43.46 -7.29
N LYS A 39 1.53 -43.22 -6.32
CA LYS A 39 1.86 -42.86 -4.92
C LYS A 39 2.77 -41.63 -4.78
N THR A 40 2.76 -40.71 -5.75
CA THR A 40 3.49 -39.44 -5.62
C THR A 40 2.72 -38.48 -4.72
N GLN A 41 3.40 -37.83 -3.77
CA GLN A 41 2.77 -36.90 -2.82
C GLN A 41 2.30 -35.59 -3.46
N LEU A 42 2.95 -35.14 -4.54
CA LEU A 42 2.62 -33.93 -5.28
C LEU A 42 2.28 -34.26 -6.73
N SER A 43 1.33 -33.52 -7.30
CA SER A 43 1.02 -33.60 -8.73
C SER A 43 2.20 -33.10 -9.55
N PHE A 44 2.31 -33.51 -10.82
CA PHE A 44 3.31 -32.95 -11.74
C PHE A 44 3.20 -31.43 -11.85
N ILE A 45 1.98 -30.91 -11.81
CA ILE A 45 1.70 -29.47 -11.90
C ILE A 45 2.23 -28.75 -10.67
N ASP A 46 1.95 -29.24 -9.46
CA ASP A 46 2.50 -28.67 -8.23
C ASP A 46 4.03 -28.71 -8.21
N GLN A 47 4.62 -29.83 -8.63
CA GLN A 47 6.08 -29.97 -8.68
C GLN A 47 6.74 -28.92 -9.59
N TRP A 48 6.09 -28.51 -10.67
CA TRP A 48 6.66 -27.60 -11.68
C TRP A 48 6.24 -26.14 -11.54
N PHE A 49 5.05 -25.87 -11.02
CA PHE A 49 4.44 -24.54 -11.05
C PHE A 49 4.19 -23.93 -9.66
N ALA A 50 4.28 -24.71 -8.57
CA ALA A 50 4.25 -24.15 -7.21
C ALA A 50 5.57 -23.46 -6.88
N LEU A 51 5.50 -22.43 -6.04
CA LEU A 51 6.70 -21.71 -5.59
C LEU A 51 7.31 -22.44 -4.40
N SER A 52 8.51 -23.00 -4.57
CA SER A 52 9.25 -23.65 -3.49
C SER A 52 9.97 -22.63 -2.62
N SER A 53 10.12 -22.91 -1.34
CA SER A 53 10.95 -22.13 -0.41
C SER A 53 12.45 -22.25 -0.68
N SER A 54 12.88 -23.28 -1.44
CA SER A 54 14.28 -23.49 -1.80
C SER A 54 14.73 -22.55 -2.92
N LEU A 55 15.82 -21.82 -2.68
CA LEU A 55 16.42 -20.92 -3.67
C LEU A 55 16.96 -21.67 -4.91
N ASP A 56 17.43 -22.90 -4.75
CA ASP A 56 17.94 -23.71 -5.87
C ASP A 56 16.84 -24.09 -6.87
N ALA A 57 15.62 -24.27 -6.37
CA ALA A 57 14.46 -24.53 -7.23
C ALA A 57 14.16 -23.35 -8.17
N TYR A 58 14.55 -22.12 -7.79
CA TYR A 58 14.31 -20.93 -8.60
C TYR A 58 15.16 -20.90 -9.87
N ILE A 59 16.38 -21.45 -9.83
CA ILE A 59 17.27 -21.53 -11.00
C ILE A 59 16.60 -22.37 -12.12
N THR A 60 15.91 -23.43 -11.72
CA THR A 60 15.26 -24.36 -12.66
C THR A 60 13.82 -23.99 -12.98
N LYS A 61 13.12 -23.25 -12.11
CA LYS A 61 11.70 -22.92 -12.23
C LYS A 61 11.43 -21.43 -11.96
N PRO A 62 12.03 -20.48 -12.71
CA PRO A 62 11.86 -19.06 -12.46
C PRO A 62 10.41 -18.57 -12.65
N TRP A 63 9.61 -19.26 -13.47
CA TRP A 63 8.19 -18.95 -13.66
C TRP A 63 7.34 -19.20 -12.40
N SER A 64 7.84 -20.00 -11.45
CA SER A 64 7.12 -20.34 -10.21
C SER A 64 6.71 -19.13 -9.38
N ILE A 65 7.46 -18.01 -9.47
CA ILE A 65 7.14 -16.75 -8.80
C ILE A 65 5.83 -16.11 -9.28
N VAL A 66 5.34 -16.49 -10.45
CA VAL A 66 4.04 -16.06 -11.00
C VAL A 66 3.04 -17.22 -11.02
N SER A 67 3.45 -18.41 -11.47
CA SER A 67 2.53 -19.51 -11.72
C SER A 67 1.87 -20.04 -10.46
N TYR A 68 2.51 -19.91 -9.30
CA TYR A 68 1.93 -20.33 -8.02
C TYR A 68 0.59 -19.63 -7.73
N GLY A 69 0.44 -18.38 -8.23
CA GLY A 69 -0.76 -17.57 -8.09
C GLY A 69 -1.97 -18.10 -8.86
N PHE A 70 -1.83 -19.19 -9.61
CA PHE A 70 -2.93 -19.86 -10.32
C PHE A 70 -3.23 -21.27 -9.81
N LEU A 71 -2.39 -21.80 -8.92
CA LEU A 71 -2.56 -23.12 -8.30
C LEU A 71 -3.37 -23.04 -7.00
N HIS A 72 -4.05 -24.12 -6.62
CA HIS A 72 -4.88 -24.14 -5.42
C HIS A 72 -4.89 -25.52 -4.76
N ALA A 73 -4.57 -25.57 -3.47
CA ALA A 73 -4.51 -26.80 -2.68
C ALA A 73 -5.87 -27.50 -2.42
N GLY A 74 -7.00 -26.93 -2.87
CA GLY A 74 -8.31 -27.55 -2.66
C GLY A 74 -9.50 -26.69 -3.08
N PHE A 75 -10.68 -27.32 -3.11
CA PHE A 75 -11.91 -26.69 -3.60
C PHE A 75 -12.32 -25.44 -2.82
N LEU A 76 -12.31 -25.49 -1.48
CA LEU A 76 -12.66 -24.33 -0.67
C LEU A 76 -11.67 -23.17 -0.85
N HIS A 77 -10.40 -23.47 -1.10
CA HIS A 77 -9.36 -22.47 -1.33
C HIS A 77 -9.57 -21.71 -2.65
N ILE A 78 -9.82 -22.42 -3.76
CA ILE A 78 -10.15 -21.75 -5.03
C ILE A 78 -11.49 -21.02 -4.94
N LEU A 79 -12.50 -21.61 -4.29
CA LEU A 79 -13.80 -21.00 -4.13
C LEU A 79 -13.69 -19.65 -3.40
N SER A 80 -12.96 -19.60 -2.28
CA SER A 80 -12.75 -18.36 -1.53
C SER A 80 -11.99 -17.32 -2.36
N ASN A 81 -10.94 -17.73 -3.08
CA ASN A 81 -10.18 -16.81 -3.93
C ASN A 81 -11.03 -16.23 -5.06
N CYS A 82 -11.83 -17.06 -5.74
CA CYS A 82 -12.73 -16.58 -6.79
C CYS A 82 -13.82 -15.66 -6.27
N ILE A 83 -14.39 -15.92 -5.08
CA ILE A 83 -15.39 -15.04 -4.46
C ILE A 83 -14.79 -13.67 -4.16
N TRP A 84 -13.65 -13.63 -3.46
CA TRP A 84 -13.01 -12.36 -3.11
C TRP A 84 -12.50 -11.61 -4.34
N LEU A 85 -11.91 -12.33 -5.29
CA LEU A 85 -11.50 -11.76 -6.57
C LEU A 85 -12.69 -11.18 -7.34
N TYR A 86 -13.84 -11.86 -7.37
CA TYR A 86 -15.02 -11.35 -8.05
C TYR A 86 -15.57 -10.08 -7.40
N ILE A 87 -15.76 -10.11 -6.07
CA ILE A 87 -16.31 -8.98 -5.31
C ILE A 87 -15.40 -7.75 -5.48
N PHE A 88 -14.12 -7.89 -5.16
CA PHE A 88 -13.20 -6.78 -5.18
C PHE A 88 -12.71 -6.44 -6.58
N GLY A 89 -12.60 -7.40 -7.49
CA GLY A 89 -12.22 -7.15 -8.87
C GLY A 89 -13.28 -6.36 -9.63
N ARG A 90 -14.58 -6.59 -9.35
CA ARG A 90 -15.65 -5.74 -9.91
C ARG A 90 -15.57 -4.33 -9.34
N LEU A 91 -15.48 -4.20 -8.03
CA LEU A 91 -15.36 -2.89 -7.38
C LEU A 91 -14.11 -2.13 -7.86
N PHE A 92 -12.97 -2.81 -7.95
CA PHE A 92 -11.73 -2.25 -8.50
C PHE A 92 -11.93 -1.76 -9.94
N SER A 93 -12.65 -2.53 -10.77
CA SER A 93 -12.92 -2.15 -12.17
C SER A 93 -13.84 -0.93 -12.33
N GLU A 94 -14.52 -0.48 -11.28
CA GLU A 94 -15.29 0.78 -11.30
C GLU A 94 -14.39 2.02 -11.22
N TYR A 95 -13.18 1.88 -10.65
CA TYR A 95 -12.25 2.99 -10.41
C TYR A 95 -10.93 2.86 -11.16
N PHE A 96 -10.60 1.66 -11.63
CA PHE A 96 -9.35 1.34 -12.30
C PHE A 96 -9.60 0.58 -13.61
N THR A 97 -8.65 0.67 -14.52
CA THR A 97 -8.72 0.02 -15.83
C THR A 97 -8.53 -1.50 -15.73
N GLN A 98 -9.01 -2.22 -16.74
CA GLN A 98 -8.79 -3.67 -16.89
C GLN A 98 -7.30 -4.05 -16.94
N LYS A 99 -6.44 -3.17 -17.48
CA LYS A 99 -4.98 -3.35 -17.48
C LYS A 99 -4.40 -3.22 -16.07
N GLN A 100 -4.88 -2.26 -15.28
CA GLN A 100 -4.48 -2.12 -13.88
C GLN A 100 -4.91 -3.34 -13.07
N LEU A 101 -6.12 -3.89 -13.31
CA LEU A 101 -6.57 -5.10 -12.63
C LEU A 101 -5.60 -6.27 -12.87
N LEU A 102 -5.20 -6.50 -14.12
CA LEU A 102 -4.21 -7.52 -14.47
C LEU A 102 -2.86 -7.27 -13.79
N ASN A 103 -2.37 -6.04 -13.84
CA ASN A 103 -1.09 -5.67 -13.23
C ASN A 103 -1.13 -5.87 -11.71
N PHE A 104 -2.23 -5.51 -11.04
CA PHE A 104 -2.38 -5.72 -9.61
C PHE A 104 -2.37 -7.19 -9.25
N TYR A 105 -3.08 -8.01 -10.02
CA TYR A 105 -3.09 -9.45 -9.82
C TYR A 105 -1.68 -10.05 -9.97
N LEU A 106 -0.99 -9.74 -11.07
CA LEU A 106 0.33 -10.32 -11.38
C LEU A 106 1.45 -9.78 -10.47
N LEU A 107 1.53 -8.46 -10.28
CA LEU A 107 2.56 -7.86 -9.43
C LEU A 107 2.29 -8.15 -7.96
N GLY A 108 1.02 -8.18 -7.53
CA GLY A 108 0.66 -8.63 -6.18
C GLY A 108 1.11 -10.08 -5.93
N THR A 109 0.92 -10.96 -6.92
CA THR A 109 1.42 -12.34 -6.88
C THR A 109 2.95 -12.38 -6.76
N ILE A 110 3.68 -11.59 -7.56
CA ILE A 110 5.15 -11.53 -7.50
C ILE A 110 5.63 -11.03 -6.12
N PHE A 111 5.07 -9.92 -5.63
CA PHE A 111 5.42 -9.37 -4.31
C PHE A 111 5.09 -10.34 -3.18
N GLY A 112 3.96 -11.06 -3.27
CA GLY A 112 3.64 -12.13 -2.34
C GLY A 112 4.66 -13.26 -2.36
N GLY A 113 5.08 -13.69 -3.56
CA GLY A 113 6.11 -14.71 -3.71
C GLY A 113 7.46 -14.28 -3.12
N ILE A 114 7.84 -13.02 -3.33
CA ILE A 114 9.05 -12.44 -2.72
C ILE A 114 8.96 -12.46 -1.19
N PHE A 115 7.82 -12.04 -0.62
CA PHE A 115 7.62 -12.02 0.84
C PHE A 115 7.63 -13.44 1.44
N PHE A 116 7.03 -14.40 0.74
CA PHE A 116 7.14 -15.81 1.10
C PHE A 116 8.60 -16.27 1.13
N LEU A 117 9.36 -16.02 0.06
CA LEU A 117 10.78 -16.43 0.00
C LEU A 117 11.61 -15.79 1.11
N ILE A 118 11.42 -14.49 1.37
CA ILE A 118 12.08 -13.80 2.48
C ILE A 118 11.71 -14.48 3.79
N ALA A 119 10.43 -14.71 4.05
CA ALA A 119 9.98 -15.27 5.31
C ALA A 119 10.55 -16.68 5.54
N MET A 120 10.47 -17.55 4.53
CA MET A 120 10.94 -18.94 4.64
C MET A 120 12.45 -19.06 4.83
N ASN A 121 13.23 -18.10 4.34
CA ASN A 121 14.69 -18.11 4.43
C ASN A 121 15.24 -17.26 5.59
N TYR A 122 14.43 -16.37 6.17
CA TYR A 122 14.85 -15.47 7.24
C TYR A 122 14.42 -15.94 8.63
N PHE A 123 13.19 -16.44 8.79
CA PHE A 123 12.66 -16.79 10.12
C PHE A 123 12.97 -18.24 10.50
N PRO A 124 13.58 -18.48 11.69
CA PRO A 124 13.89 -19.84 12.16
C PRO A 124 12.67 -20.77 12.30
N ALA A 125 11.46 -20.20 12.43
CA ALA A 125 10.22 -20.98 12.49
C ALA A 125 9.98 -21.85 11.24
N PHE A 126 10.65 -21.55 10.12
CA PHE A 126 10.48 -22.24 8.84
C PHE A 126 11.73 -22.98 8.35
N SER A 127 12.82 -22.99 9.12
CA SER A 127 14.14 -23.42 8.62
C SER A 127 14.29 -24.92 8.34
N ASN A 128 13.36 -25.77 8.80
CA ASN A 128 13.48 -27.23 8.77
C ASN A 128 12.47 -27.92 7.83
N SER A 129 11.77 -27.17 6.99
CA SER A 129 10.75 -27.73 6.10
C SER A 129 10.82 -27.10 4.70
N SER A 130 10.75 -27.97 3.69
CA SER A 130 10.49 -27.52 2.32
C SER A 130 9.03 -27.14 2.22
N HIS A 131 8.77 -25.86 2.02
CA HIS A 131 7.42 -25.34 1.84
C HIS A 131 7.19 -25.05 0.37
N ILE A 132 5.95 -25.31 -0.06
CA ILE A 132 5.46 -24.82 -1.35
C ILE A 132 4.35 -23.81 -1.09
N LEU A 133 4.30 -22.78 -1.93
CA LEU A 133 3.24 -21.80 -1.95
C LEU A 133 2.40 -22.00 -3.20
N VAL A 134 1.08 -21.94 -3.01
CA VAL A 134 0.06 -21.95 -4.07
C VAL A 134 -1.08 -21.02 -3.64
N GLY A 135 -1.74 -20.38 -4.60
CA GLY A 135 -2.96 -19.62 -4.36
C GLY A 135 -2.93 -18.23 -4.97
N ALA A 136 -4.07 -17.82 -5.55
CA ALA A 136 -4.28 -16.47 -6.08
C ALA A 136 -4.31 -15.36 -5.03
N SER A 137 -4.32 -15.72 -3.75
CA SER A 137 -4.63 -14.85 -2.62
C SER A 137 -3.68 -13.66 -2.46
N ALA A 138 -2.41 -13.76 -2.85
CA ALA A 138 -1.49 -12.61 -2.86
C ALA A 138 -1.92 -11.54 -3.89
N GLY A 139 -2.26 -11.95 -5.12
CA GLY A 139 -2.81 -11.07 -6.15
C GLY A 139 -4.17 -10.49 -5.74
N VAL A 140 -5.03 -11.30 -5.12
CA VAL A 140 -6.32 -10.84 -4.57
C VAL A 140 -6.11 -9.82 -3.44
N SER A 141 -5.14 -10.04 -2.54
CA SER A 141 -4.80 -9.11 -1.46
C SER A 141 -4.34 -7.75 -2.01
N ALA A 142 -3.55 -7.73 -3.09
CA ALA A 142 -3.20 -6.49 -3.77
C ALA A 142 -4.42 -5.73 -4.28
N ILE A 143 -5.40 -6.43 -4.87
CA ILE A 143 -6.64 -5.81 -5.37
C ILE A 143 -7.48 -5.28 -4.20
N ILE A 144 -7.67 -6.06 -3.13
CA ILE A 144 -8.42 -5.66 -1.93
C ILE A 144 -7.82 -4.40 -1.32
N ILE A 145 -6.52 -4.43 -1.02
CA ILE A 145 -5.84 -3.33 -0.33
C ILE A 145 -5.68 -2.12 -1.24
N GLY A 146 -5.43 -2.33 -2.53
CA GLY A 146 -5.44 -1.24 -3.52
C GLY A 146 -6.79 -0.51 -3.56
N THR A 147 -7.88 -1.28 -3.63
CA THR A 147 -9.25 -0.74 -3.61
C THR A 147 -9.50 0.04 -2.32
N ALA A 148 -9.18 -0.55 -1.16
CA ALA A 148 -9.36 0.07 0.14
C ALA A 148 -8.52 1.34 0.34
N THR A 149 -7.35 1.41 -0.29
CA THR A 149 -6.50 2.59 -0.26
C THR A 149 -7.12 3.74 -1.06
N TYR A 150 -7.80 3.43 -2.17
CA TYR A 150 -8.39 4.44 -3.05
C TYR A 150 -9.76 4.96 -2.57
N ILE A 151 -10.63 4.04 -2.15
CA ILE A 151 -12.01 4.30 -1.73
C ILE A 151 -12.32 3.68 -0.35
N PRO A 152 -11.60 4.10 0.71
CA PRO A 152 -11.69 3.45 2.02
C PRO A 152 -13.12 3.43 2.58
N ASN A 153 -13.87 4.52 2.39
CA ASN A 153 -15.20 4.71 2.94
C ASN A 153 -16.34 4.17 2.07
N TYR A 154 -16.05 3.55 0.91
CA TYR A 154 -17.09 2.90 0.11
C TYR A 154 -17.75 1.78 0.89
N GLU A 155 -19.07 1.70 0.86
CA GLU A 155 -19.85 0.70 1.60
C GLU A 155 -20.25 -0.47 0.70
N LEU A 156 -19.67 -1.63 0.97
CA LEU A 156 -20.06 -2.88 0.33
C LEU A 156 -21.23 -3.51 1.10
N ARG A 157 -22.31 -3.81 0.39
CA ARG A 157 -23.40 -4.62 0.94
C ARG A 157 -23.00 -6.10 0.92
N ILE A 158 -23.01 -6.74 2.08
CA ILE A 158 -22.85 -8.19 2.20
C ILE A 158 -24.23 -8.84 2.04
N PRO A 159 -24.53 -9.53 0.92
CA PRO A 159 -25.90 -9.94 0.60
C PRO A 159 -26.51 -10.91 1.62
N LEU A 160 -25.70 -11.79 2.22
CA LEU A 160 -26.17 -12.86 3.12
C LEU A 160 -26.72 -12.33 4.44
N ILE A 161 -26.11 -11.28 4.99
CA ILE A 161 -26.47 -10.69 6.29
C ILE A 161 -27.13 -9.32 6.16
N ASN A 162 -27.25 -8.80 4.93
CA ASN A 162 -27.81 -7.49 4.61
C ASN A 162 -27.16 -6.32 5.38
N VAL A 163 -25.85 -6.41 5.62
CA VAL A 163 -25.06 -5.38 6.32
C VAL A 163 -24.17 -4.63 5.33
N TYR A 164 -24.05 -3.32 5.53
CA TYR A 164 -23.10 -2.47 4.80
C TYR A 164 -21.82 -2.34 5.60
N ILE A 165 -20.70 -2.69 4.98
CA ILE A 165 -19.37 -2.63 5.60
C ILE A 165 -18.48 -1.76 4.74
N LYS A 166 -17.84 -0.76 5.36
CA LYS A 166 -16.84 0.05 4.63
C LYS A 166 -15.67 -0.83 4.21
N VAL A 167 -15.21 -0.64 2.98
CA VAL A 167 -14.12 -1.41 2.39
C VAL A 167 -12.88 -1.46 3.28
N TRP A 168 -12.53 -0.34 3.94
CA TRP A 168 -11.36 -0.31 4.83
C TRP A 168 -11.47 -1.27 6.02
N HIS A 169 -12.67 -1.54 6.55
CA HIS A 169 -12.84 -2.51 7.64
C HIS A 169 -12.51 -3.93 7.18
N LEU A 170 -12.93 -4.31 5.96
CA LEU A 170 -12.60 -5.61 5.37
C LEU A 170 -11.10 -5.73 5.15
N ALA A 171 -10.48 -4.70 4.58
CA ALA A 171 -9.02 -4.65 4.40
C ALA A 171 -8.25 -4.78 5.73
N ALA A 172 -8.67 -4.03 6.76
CA ALA A 172 -8.07 -4.13 8.09
C ALA A 172 -8.25 -5.52 8.70
N PHE A 173 -9.43 -6.12 8.56
CA PHE A 173 -9.69 -7.49 8.98
C PHE A 173 -8.73 -8.49 8.32
N PHE A 174 -8.57 -8.46 6.99
CA PHE A 174 -7.63 -9.33 6.29
C PHE A 174 -6.20 -9.20 6.81
N VAL A 175 -5.69 -7.97 6.90
CA VAL A 175 -4.32 -7.72 7.36
C VAL A 175 -4.13 -8.18 8.81
N VAL A 176 -5.08 -7.89 9.71
CA VAL A 176 -5.00 -8.33 11.11
C VAL A 176 -5.03 -9.85 11.22
N MET A 177 -5.89 -10.52 10.47
CA MET A 177 -5.97 -11.99 10.47
C MET A 177 -4.68 -12.63 9.93
N ASP A 178 -4.07 -12.06 8.89
CA ASP A 178 -2.78 -12.52 8.39
C ASP A 178 -1.67 -12.35 9.43
N LEU A 179 -1.62 -11.20 10.11
CA LEU A 179 -0.63 -10.92 11.15
C LEU A 179 -0.71 -11.89 12.34
N ILE A 180 -1.93 -12.19 12.81
CA ILE A 180 -2.14 -13.15 13.91
C ILE A 180 -1.75 -14.57 13.49
N SER A 181 -1.85 -14.88 12.20
CA SER A 181 -1.66 -16.24 11.68
C SER A 181 -0.25 -16.51 11.15
N LEU A 182 0.70 -15.56 11.29
CA LEU A 182 2.08 -15.70 10.76
C LEU A 182 2.85 -16.89 11.35
N SER A 183 2.61 -17.24 12.62
CA SER A 183 3.23 -18.39 13.28
C SER A 183 2.42 -19.69 13.14
N GLY A 184 1.27 -19.64 12.46
CA GLY A 184 0.41 -20.80 12.23
C GLY A 184 0.93 -21.73 11.12
N GLY A 185 0.20 -22.83 10.90
CA GLY A 185 0.58 -23.86 9.91
C GLY A 185 0.70 -23.38 8.46
N ASN A 186 0.16 -22.20 8.13
CA ASN A 186 0.25 -21.56 6.81
C ASN A 186 0.99 -20.20 6.85
N GLY A 187 1.96 -20.03 7.76
CA GLY A 187 2.69 -18.77 7.92
C GLY A 187 3.24 -18.20 6.61
N GLY A 188 3.78 -19.05 5.74
CA GLY A 188 4.27 -18.64 4.41
C GLY A 188 3.19 -18.03 3.51
N GLY A 189 1.97 -18.58 3.53
CA GLY A 189 0.83 -18.01 2.80
C GLY A 189 0.44 -16.62 3.33
N HIS A 190 0.42 -16.45 4.66
CA HIS A 190 0.11 -15.16 5.28
C HIS A 190 1.17 -14.09 4.96
N PHE A 191 2.46 -14.45 4.91
CA PHE A 191 3.50 -13.54 4.41
C PHE A 191 3.27 -13.15 2.95
N ALA A 192 2.85 -14.09 2.10
CA ALA A 192 2.53 -13.79 0.70
C ALA A 192 1.33 -12.82 0.57
N HIS A 193 0.30 -12.99 1.38
CA HIS A 193 -0.83 -12.04 1.43
C HIS A 193 -0.36 -10.64 1.81
N LEU A 194 0.47 -10.53 2.86
CA LEU A 194 1.04 -9.26 3.30
C LEU A 194 1.93 -8.61 2.22
N GLY A 195 2.69 -9.40 1.46
CA GLY A 195 3.47 -8.89 0.33
C GLY A 195 2.58 -8.29 -0.76
N GLY A 196 1.51 -9.00 -1.15
CA GLY A 196 0.52 -8.49 -2.11
C GLY A 196 -0.21 -7.25 -1.58
N ALA A 197 -0.63 -7.26 -0.33
CA ALA A 197 -1.24 -6.14 0.37
C ALA A 197 -0.35 -4.90 0.36
N LEU A 198 0.94 -5.06 0.70
CA LEU A 198 1.91 -3.97 0.69
C LEU A 198 2.08 -3.37 -0.70
N PHE A 199 2.18 -4.20 -1.74
CA PHE A 199 2.21 -3.73 -3.12
C PHE A 199 0.97 -2.89 -3.45
N GLY A 200 -0.23 -3.41 -3.17
CA GLY A 200 -1.49 -2.72 -3.47
C GLY A 200 -1.58 -1.36 -2.77
N PHE A 201 -1.19 -1.31 -1.49
CA PHE A 201 -1.13 -0.07 -0.72
C PHE A 201 -0.14 0.93 -1.32
N LEU A 202 1.12 0.52 -1.54
CA LEU A 202 2.17 1.41 -2.03
C LEU A 202 1.86 1.95 -3.43
N TYR A 203 1.40 1.08 -4.34
CA TYR A 203 1.08 1.48 -5.70
C TYR A 203 -0.01 2.55 -5.72
N VAL A 204 -1.12 2.33 -5.00
CA VAL A 204 -2.22 3.29 -4.98
C VAL A 204 -1.85 4.55 -4.21
N ASN A 205 -1.14 4.44 -3.10
CA ASN A 205 -0.70 5.61 -2.33
C ASN A 205 0.25 6.51 -3.12
N GLN A 206 1.18 5.94 -3.90
CA GLN A 206 2.10 6.72 -4.74
C GLN A 206 1.39 7.34 -5.96
N ALA A 207 0.44 6.62 -6.56
CA ALA A 207 -0.32 7.12 -7.70
C ALA A 207 -1.41 8.13 -7.31
N SER A 208 -1.82 8.14 -6.05
CA SER A 208 -2.88 9.01 -5.53
C SER A 208 -2.27 10.27 -4.92
N ASN A 209 -2.60 11.44 -5.47
CA ASN A 209 -2.32 12.74 -4.83
C ASN A 209 -3.13 12.99 -3.55
N LYS A 210 -3.95 12.03 -3.10
CA LYS A 210 -4.68 12.14 -1.83
C LYS A 210 -3.74 11.77 -0.68
N GLU A 211 -3.36 12.75 0.13
CA GLU A 211 -2.77 12.47 1.44
C GLU A 211 -3.73 11.56 2.24
N ILE A 212 -3.29 10.35 2.56
CA ILE A 212 -4.10 9.41 3.33
C ILE A 212 -4.36 9.99 4.73
N GLU A 213 -5.61 10.39 5.00
CA GLU A 213 -6.03 10.91 6.31
C GLU A 213 -5.78 9.91 7.45
N LEU A 214 -5.77 8.60 7.14
CA LEU A 214 -5.40 7.54 8.09
C LEU A 214 -3.99 7.79 8.66
N PHE A 215 -3.00 8.13 7.83
CA PHE A 215 -1.64 8.47 8.28
C PHE A 215 -1.58 9.83 8.95
N LYS A 216 -2.45 10.79 8.62
CA LYS A 216 -2.58 12.04 9.40
C LYS A 216 -3.10 11.78 10.81
N ASN A 217 -4.00 10.82 11.00
CA ASN A 217 -4.55 10.50 12.33
C ASN A 217 -3.63 9.55 13.12
N ILE A 218 -2.98 8.59 12.46
CA ILE A 218 -1.96 7.72 13.07
C ILE A 218 -0.71 8.54 13.45
N SER A 219 -0.27 9.48 12.59
CA SER A 219 0.83 10.39 12.94
C SER A 219 0.49 11.33 14.10
N LYS A 220 -0.79 11.62 14.39
CA LYS A 220 -1.17 12.31 15.64
C LYS A 220 -0.93 11.46 16.88
N TRP A 221 -1.04 10.14 16.79
CA TRP A 221 -0.69 9.22 17.89
C TRP A 221 0.82 9.02 18.07
N PHE A 222 1.60 9.15 16.99
CA PHE A 222 3.06 9.06 17.03
C PHE A 222 3.78 10.41 17.16
N LYS A 223 3.07 11.53 17.02
CA LYS A 223 3.54 12.83 17.48
C LYS A 223 3.56 12.77 19.00
N ARG A 224 4.73 12.44 19.57
CA ARG A 224 5.06 12.92 20.91
C ARG A 224 4.74 14.40 20.90
N ASP A 225 3.88 14.84 21.80
CA ASP A 225 3.82 16.24 22.19
C ASP A 225 5.25 16.64 22.51
N LYS A 226 5.91 17.32 21.58
CA LYS A 226 7.05 18.15 21.94
C LYS A 226 6.41 19.17 22.85
N LYS A 227 6.45 18.90 24.17
CA LYS A 227 6.40 19.95 25.17
C LYS A 227 7.44 20.93 24.67
N THR A 228 6.98 22.02 24.08
CA THR A 228 7.82 23.17 23.84
C THR A 228 8.46 23.42 25.19
N LEU A 229 9.80 23.40 25.23
CA LEU A 229 10.50 23.84 26.41
C LEU A 229 9.94 25.24 26.65
N LYS A 230 9.17 25.40 27.73
CA LYS A 230 8.83 26.72 28.25
C LYS A 230 10.17 27.33 28.61
N THR A 231 10.73 28.12 27.70
CA THR A 231 11.79 29.05 28.06
C THR A 231 11.15 29.97 29.08
N VAL A 232 11.53 29.75 30.34
CA VAL A 232 11.21 30.64 31.44
C VAL A 232 11.95 31.93 31.13
N TYR A 233 11.29 32.86 30.45
CA TYR A 233 11.69 34.25 30.57
C TYR A 233 11.36 34.65 32.01
N LYS A 234 12.41 34.63 32.85
CA LYS A 234 12.42 35.31 34.13
C LYS A 234 12.11 36.79 33.86
N SER A 235 10.85 37.15 34.04
CA SER A 235 10.48 38.51 34.39
C SER A 235 10.99 38.75 35.82
N ASN A 236 11.93 39.68 35.97
CA ASN A 236 12.02 40.61 37.10
C ASN A 236 13.02 41.73 36.77
N ASN A 237 12.46 42.85 36.30
CA ASN A 237 12.80 44.30 36.41
C ASN A 237 14.10 44.72 37.17
N PRO A 238 14.72 45.91 36.90
CA PRO A 238 14.08 47.17 36.45
C PRO A 238 14.87 48.04 35.41
N LYS A 239 14.20 49.03 34.81
CA LYS A 239 14.82 50.25 34.24
C LYS A 239 15.50 51.08 35.36
N PRO A 240 16.43 52.05 35.10
CA PRO A 240 17.10 52.42 33.85
C PRO A 240 18.63 52.68 34.01
N THR A 241 19.26 53.16 32.91
CA THR A 241 20.51 53.96 32.80
C THR A 241 21.88 53.28 32.96
N ARG A 242 22.56 53.02 31.83
CA ARG A 242 23.83 53.69 31.48
C ARG A 242 24.24 53.51 30.02
N LYS A 243 24.45 54.65 29.37
CA LYS A 243 25.22 54.99 28.16
C LYS A 243 25.98 53.84 27.46
N GLU A 244 25.51 53.47 26.27
CA GLU A 244 26.40 53.19 25.13
C GLU A 244 25.99 54.12 23.98
N ALA A 245 26.78 55.17 23.80
CA ALA A 245 26.85 55.88 22.55
C ALA A 245 27.57 54.96 21.55
N ASN A 246 26.88 54.56 20.50
CA ASN A 246 27.49 54.13 19.24
C ASN A 246 26.47 54.25 18.11
N ASN A 247 26.39 55.48 17.58
CA ASN A 247 26.11 55.86 16.20
C ASN A 247 25.38 54.84 15.31
N LYS A 248 24.08 54.63 15.53
CA LYS A 248 23.21 54.28 14.41
C LYS A 248 22.96 55.57 13.62
N SER A 249 23.30 55.58 12.33
CA SER A 249 23.04 56.73 11.47
C SER A 249 21.55 57.10 11.52
N ASP A 250 21.23 58.39 11.41
CA ASP A 250 19.83 58.86 11.37
C ASP A 250 19.01 58.13 10.29
N ASN A 251 19.69 57.68 9.23
CA ASN A 251 19.07 56.88 8.18
C ASN A 251 18.63 55.50 8.67
N GLN A 252 19.44 54.81 9.47
CA GLN A 252 19.07 53.50 10.00
C GLN A 252 17.86 53.60 10.94
N GLN A 253 17.79 54.66 11.76
CA GLN A 253 16.63 54.89 12.62
C GLN A 253 15.35 55.15 11.82
N LYS A 254 15.45 55.91 10.73
CA LYS A 254 14.31 56.14 9.82
C LYS A 254 13.89 54.88 9.07
N ILE A 255 14.84 54.04 8.65
CA ILE A 255 14.54 52.74 8.02
C ILE A 255 13.75 51.86 8.99
N ASP A 256 14.23 51.72 10.23
CA ASP A 256 13.60 50.88 11.25
C ASP A 256 12.15 51.34 11.52
N GLN A 257 11.90 52.65 11.59
CA GLN A 257 10.55 53.21 11.75
C GLN A 257 9.61 52.91 10.57
N ILE A 258 10.12 52.99 9.34
CA ILE A 258 9.32 52.71 8.15
C ILE A 258 9.00 51.21 8.05
N LEU A 259 9.96 50.32 8.35
CA LEU A 259 9.74 48.88 8.37
C LEU A 259 8.70 48.46 9.41
N ASP A 260 8.73 49.07 10.60
CA ASP A 260 7.71 48.86 11.64
C ASP A 260 6.31 49.27 11.18
N LYS A 261 6.21 50.34 10.38
CA LYS A 261 4.94 50.83 9.82
C LYS A 261 4.41 49.89 8.73
N ILE A 262 5.28 49.37 7.87
CA ILE A 262 4.92 48.33 6.89
C ILE A 262 4.39 47.08 7.60
N GLY A 263 5.07 46.63 8.66
CA GLY A 263 4.68 45.43 9.40
C GLY A 263 3.29 45.52 10.05
N LYS A 264 2.84 46.73 10.40
CA LYS A 264 1.54 46.98 11.04
C LYS A 264 0.41 47.27 10.05
N SER A 265 0.69 48.05 9.01
CA SER A 265 -0.36 48.64 8.16
C SER A 265 -0.19 48.34 6.67
N GLY A 266 0.82 47.57 6.28
CA GLY A 266 1.13 47.25 4.89
C GLY A 266 1.89 48.37 4.16
N TYR A 267 2.47 48.04 3.01
CA TYR A 267 3.33 48.94 2.23
C TYR A 267 2.58 50.17 1.68
N ASP A 268 1.29 50.03 1.40
CA ASP A 268 0.49 51.11 0.84
C ASP A 268 0.21 52.25 1.84
N ALA A 269 0.40 52.00 3.13
CA ALA A 269 0.28 52.99 4.20
C ALA A 269 1.48 53.95 4.30
N LEU A 270 2.53 53.74 3.50
CA LEU A 270 3.69 54.63 3.46
C LEU A 270 3.41 55.90 2.64
N SER A 271 3.92 57.03 3.12
CA SER A 271 3.92 58.27 2.35
C SER A 271 4.82 58.16 1.12
N LYS A 272 4.65 59.07 0.17
CA LYS A 272 5.45 59.08 -1.07
C LYS A 272 6.94 59.27 -0.75
N GLU A 273 7.24 60.06 0.26
CA GLU A 273 8.60 60.35 0.74
C GLU A 273 9.23 59.14 1.45
N GLU A 274 8.46 58.39 2.25
CA GLU A 274 8.92 57.17 2.92
C GLU A 274 9.24 56.05 1.90
N LYS A 275 8.41 55.90 0.86
CA LYS A 275 8.63 54.95 -0.23
C LYS A 275 9.88 55.30 -1.03
N GLU A 276 10.06 56.58 -1.38
CA GLU A 276 11.23 57.05 -2.14
C GLU A 276 12.53 56.94 -1.33
N PHE A 277 12.48 57.18 -0.01
CA PHE A 277 13.60 57.00 0.89
C PHE A 277 14.05 55.53 0.97
N LEU A 278 13.12 54.58 1.12
CA LEU A 278 13.44 53.15 1.08
C LEU A 278 14.02 52.72 -0.27
N PHE A 279 13.47 53.22 -1.37
CA PHE A 279 13.97 52.91 -2.72
C PHE A 279 15.42 53.35 -2.92
N LYS A 280 15.79 54.54 -2.42
CA LYS A 280 17.17 55.06 -2.49
C LYS A 280 18.17 54.27 -1.64
N GLN A 281 17.72 53.64 -0.56
CA GLN A 281 18.58 52.79 0.28
C GLN A 281 18.71 51.36 -0.25
N GLY A 282 17.69 50.86 -0.96
CA GLY A 282 17.69 49.51 -1.55
C GLY A 282 18.44 49.37 -2.87
N ASN A 283 18.73 50.47 -3.57
CA ASN A 283 19.54 50.50 -4.78
C ASN A 283 20.72 51.48 -4.60
N PRO A 284 21.80 51.08 -3.90
CA PRO A 284 23.02 51.88 -3.90
C PRO A 284 23.60 51.94 -5.33
N LYS A 285 24.01 53.13 -5.77
CA LYS A 285 24.77 53.31 -7.01
C LYS A 285 26.11 52.59 -6.94
#